data_AF-A0A822E2G6-F1
#
_entry.id   AF-A0A822E2G6-F1
#
_cell.length_a   1.000
_cell.length_b   1.000
_cell.length_c   1.000
_cell.angle_alpha   90.00
_cell.angle_beta   90.00
_cell.angle_gamma   90.00
#
_symmetry.space_group_name_H-M   'P 1'
#
loop_
_entity.id
_entity.type
_entity.pdbx_description
1 polymer ?
#
loop_
_entity_poly.entity_id
_entity_poly.type
_entity_poly.pdbx_seq_one_letter_code
_entity_poly.pdbx_strand_id
1 'polypeptide(L)' 'VIWRGPRKVAMIQRLLTGVKWGELDYLIIDTPPGTSDEHIAVMTVLKQHEHAKEFLRAILVTTPQMLSINDVRREITFCH' A
#
# COMPACT_ATOMS: atom_id res chain seq x y z
N VAL A 1 -5.79 -22.17 -1.02
CA VAL A 1 -5.89 -21.45 0.27
C VAL A 1 -6.58 -20.11 0.02
N ILE A 2 -7.70 -19.82 0.67
CA ILE A 2 -8.46 -18.58 0.46
C ILE A 2 -7.95 -17.51 1.44
N TRP A 3 -7.36 -16.45 0.90
CA TRP A 3 -6.83 -15.30 1.66
C TRP A 3 -7.85 -14.16 1.65
N ARG A 4 -8.70 -14.07 2.67
CA ARG A 4 -9.75 -13.04 2.79
C ARG A 4 -9.61 -12.20 4.05
N GLY A 5 -9.98 -10.92 3.92
CA GLY A 5 -10.18 -9.95 5.01
C GLY A 5 -9.05 -9.92 6.05
N PRO A 6 -9.31 -10.24 7.33
CA PRO A 6 -8.34 -10.10 8.42
C PRO A 6 -7.03 -10.88 8.23
N ARG A 7 -7.08 -12.06 7.61
CA ARG A 7 -5.87 -12.87 7.38
C ARG A 7 -4.90 -12.17 6.42
N LYS A 8 -5.43 -11.43 5.44
CA LYS A 8 -4.62 -10.70 4.48
C LYS A 8 -3.94 -9.51 5.15
N VAL A 9 -4.68 -8.75 5.96
CA VAL A 9 -4.16 -7.64 6.77
C VAL A 9 -3.08 -8.11 7.74
N ALA A 10 -3.31 -9.21 8.45
CA ALA A 10 -2.33 -9.79 9.37
C ALA A 10 -1.05 -10.24 8.66
N MET A 11 -1.17 -10.75 7.42
CA MET A 11 0.01 -11.10 6.61
C MET A 11 0.81 -9.86 6.21
N ILE A 12 0.13 -8.80 5.76
CA ILE A 12 0.78 -7.52 5.41
C ILE A 12 1.51 -6.95 6.63
N GLN A 13 0.87 -6.94 7.80
CA GLN A 13 1.50 -6.56 9.07
C GLN A 13 2.78 -7.37 9.31
N ARG A 14 2.70 -8.69 9.20
CA ARG A 14 3.85 -9.57 9.43
C ARG A 14 4.98 -9.36 8.42
N LEU A 15 4.67 -9.04 7.15
CA LEU A 15 5.70 -8.74 6.15
C LEU A 15 6.42 -7.42 6.45
N LEU A 16 5.68 -6.41 6.90
CA LEU A 16 6.24 -5.10 7.19
C LEU A 16 7.03 -5.07 8.51
N THR A 17 6.61 -5.83 9.53
CA THR A 17 7.25 -5.79 10.87
C THR A 17 8.09 -7.01 11.21
N GLY A 18 7.84 -8.16 10.57
CA GLY A 18 8.47 -9.44 10.88
C GLY A 18 9.63 -9.82 9.96
N VAL A 19 9.91 -9.03 8.93
CA VAL A 19 11.04 -9.23 8.01
C VAL A 19 12.20 -8.32 8.41
N LYS A 20 13.42 -8.85 8.40
CA LYS A 20 14.64 -8.07 8.65
C LYS A 20 15.06 -7.32 7.39
N TRP A 21 14.43 -6.16 7.18
CA TRP A 21 14.73 -5.27 6.05
C TRP A 21 16.10 -4.59 6.15
N GLY A 22 16.61 -4.39 7.37
CA GLY A 22 17.88 -3.69 7.61
C GLY A 22 17.76 -2.18 7.43
N GLU A 23 18.88 -1.53 7.16
CA GLU A 23 18.91 -0.13 6.77
C GLU A 23 18.58 -0.03 5.28
N LEU A 24 17.54 0.74 4.95
CA LEU A 24 17.07 0.92 3.59
C LEU A 24 16.92 2.42 3.30
N ASP A 25 17.41 2.84 2.14
CA ASP A 25 17.08 4.17 1.60
C ASP A 25 15.63 4.21 1.08
N TYR A 26 15.17 3.08 0.53
CA TYR A 26 13.84 2.95 -0.07
C TYR A 26 13.23 1.57 0.18
N LEU A 27 11.92 1.56 0.43
CA LEU A 27 11.09 0.35 0.44
C LEU A 27 9.96 0.53 -0.59
N ILE A 28 9.97 -0.29 -1.64
CA ILE A 28 8.94 -0.27 -2.68
C ILE A 28 7.88 -1.32 -2.33
N ILE A 29 6.62 -0.91 -2.38
CA ILE A 29 5.48 -1.78 -2.11
C ILE A 29 4.59 -1.80 -3.35
N ASP A 30 4.54 -2.97 -4.00
CA ASP A 30 3.67 -3.23 -5.13
C ASP A 30 2.33 -3.78 -4.64
N THR A 31 1.33 -2.91 -4.56
CA THR A 31 -0.03 -3.29 -4.16
C THR A 31 -0.83 -3.75 -5.37
N PRO A 32 -1.76 -4.73 -5.23
CA PRO A 32 -2.71 -5.06 -6.28
C PRO A 32 -3.49 -3.82 -6.75
N PRO A 33 -3.99 -3.78 -8.00
CA PRO A 33 -4.73 -2.62 -8.51
C PRO A 33 -6.07 -2.42 -7.79
N GLY A 34 -6.61 -1.20 -7.86
CA GLY A 34 -7.95 -0.84 -7.39
C GLY A 34 -7.96 -0.13 -6.04
N THR A 35 -9.12 -0.12 -5.39
CA THR A 35 -9.36 0.59 -4.11
C THR A 35 -9.44 -0.39 -2.93
N SER A 36 -8.65 -1.44 -3.00
CA SER A 36 -8.80 -2.63 -2.15
C SER A 36 -8.30 -2.39 -0.71
N ASP A 37 -8.74 -3.22 0.24
CA ASP A 37 -8.35 -3.16 1.66
C ASP A 37 -6.81 -3.22 1.86
N GLU A 38 -6.08 -3.76 0.88
CA GLU A 38 -4.63 -3.85 0.85
C GLU A 38 -3.93 -2.48 0.99
N HIS A 39 -4.39 -1.46 0.26
CA HIS A 39 -3.77 -0.12 0.34
C HIS A 39 -3.97 0.46 1.74
N ILE A 40 -5.18 0.34 2.27
CA ILE A 40 -5.52 0.81 3.62
C ILE A 40 -4.67 0.06 4.66
N ALA A 41 -4.52 -1.25 4.52
CA ALA A 41 -3.73 -2.07 5.44
C ALA A 41 -2.25 -1.65 5.46
N VAL A 42 -1.63 -1.51 4.28
CA VAL A 42 -0.23 -1.04 4.17
C VAL A 42 -0.07 0.33 4.82
N MET A 43 -0.93 1.29 4.44
CA MET A 43 -0.86 2.65 4.96
C MET A 43 -1.11 2.72 6.47
N THR A 44 -2.04 1.92 6.99
CA THR A 44 -2.34 1.86 8.43
C THR A 44 -1.13 1.38 9.23
N VAL A 45 -0.44 0.35 8.74
CA VAL A 45 0.73 -0.22 9.42
C VAL A 45 1.92 0.74 9.35
N LEU A 46 2.19 1.32 8.18
CA LEU A 46 3.33 2.21 8.03
C LEU A 46 3.12 3.56 8.74
N LYS A 47 1.88 4.08 8.81
CA LYS A 47 1.57 5.30 9.58
C LYS A 47 1.80 5.12 11.09
N GLN A 48 1.86 3.89 11.60
CA GLN A 48 2.20 3.61 13.02
C GLN A 48 3.71 3.66 13.28
N HIS A 49 4.54 3.59 12.24
CA HIS A 49 6.00 3.63 12.37
C HIS A 49 6.48 5.07 12.20
N GLU A 50 6.97 5.70 13.27
CA GLU A 50 7.26 7.16 13.29
C GLU A 50 8.15 7.61 12.14
N HIS A 51 9.25 6.88 11.89
CA HIS A 51 10.14 7.22 10.79
C HIS A 51 9.47 7.08 9.42
N ALA A 52 8.72 5.99 9.17
CA ALA A 52 8.12 5.75 7.86
C ALA A 52 7.03 6.77 7.54
N LYS A 53 6.23 7.16 8.54
CA LYS A 53 5.07 8.06 8.39
C LYS A 53 5.40 9.36 7.66
N GLU A 54 6.57 9.97 7.91
CA GLU A 54 6.98 11.24 7.31
C GLU A 54 7.38 11.11 5.83
N PHE A 55 7.87 9.92 5.44
CA PHE A 55 8.39 9.65 4.10
C PHE A 55 7.43 8.85 3.22
N LEU A 56 6.22 8.54 3.70
CA LEU A 56 5.20 7.85 2.90
C LEU A 56 4.84 8.67 1.66
N ARG A 57 5.02 8.07 0.49
CA ARG A 57 4.65 8.62 -0.83
C ARG A 57 4.01 7.51 -1.66
N ALA A 58 3.10 7.89 -2.55
CA ALA A 58 2.46 6.99 -3.50
C ALA A 58 2.80 7.41 -4.92
N ILE A 59 3.07 6.42 -5.78
CA ILE A 59 3.22 6.62 -7.22
C ILE A 59 2.01 5.96 -7.89
N LEU A 60 1.20 6.76 -8.57
CA LEU A 60 0.05 6.28 -9.31
C LEU A 60 0.46 6.01 -10.75
N VAL A 61 0.22 4.79 -11.21
CA VAL A 61 0.58 4.34 -12.57
C VAL A 61 -0.72 4.17 -13.35
N THR A 62 -0.81 4.81 -14.52
CA THR A 62 -2.01 4.78 -15.36
C THR A 62 -1.65 4.66 -16.84
N THR A 63 -2.66 4.42 -17.67
CA THR A 63 -2.55 4.42 -19.13
C THR A 63 -3.47 5.50 -19.72
N PRO A 64 -3.23 6.03 -20.94
CA PRO A 64 -3.98 7.19 -21.47
C PRO A 64 -5.49 6.95 -21.71
N GLN A 65 -5.97 5.72 -21.60
CA GLN A 65 -7.37 5.36 -21.79
C GLN A 65 -8.23 5.93 -20.65
N MET A 66 -9.40 6.49 -21.01
CA MET A 66 -10.31 7.11 -20.04
C MET A 66 -10.73 6.20 -18.88
N LEU A 67 -10.83 4.90 -19.10
CA LEU A 67 -11.14 3.94 -18.04
C LEU A 67 -10.04 3.93 -16.97
N SER A 68 -8.78 3.78 -17.37
CA SER A 68 -7.63 3.75 -16.46
C SER A 68 -7.44 5.08 -15.72
N ILE A 69 -7.69 6.21 -16.39
CA ILE A 69 -7.65 7.54 -15.76
C ILE A 69 -8.73 7.66 -14.68
N ASN A 70 -9.94 7.17 -14.95
CA ASN A 70 -11.05 7.23 -13.99
C ASN A 70 -10.81 6.34 -12.76
N ASP A 71 -10.18 5.18 -12.94
CA ASP A 71 -9.81 4.29 -11.82
C ASP A 71 -8.77 4.96 -10.93
N VAL A 72 -7.67 5.47 -11.51
CA VAL A 72 -6.62 6.15 -10.75
C VAL A 72 -7.12 7.43 -10.06
N ARG A 73 -8.05 8.16 -10.67
CA ARG A 73 -8.69 9.32 -10.01
C ARG A 73 -9.36 8.97 -8.68
N ARG A 74 -9.93 7.76 -8.56
CA ARG A 74 -10.52 7.28 -7.29
C ARG A 74 -9.43 6.88 -6.30
N GLU A 75 -8.33 6.31 -6.79
CA GLU A 75 -7.19 5.91 -5.96
C GLU A 75 -6.47 7.10 -5.29
N ILE A 76 -6.50 8.29 -5.91
CA ILE A 76 -5.93 9.52 -5.32
C ILE A 76 -6.47 9.77 -3.91
N THR A 77 -7.75 9.48 -3.64
CA THR A 77 -8.37 9.70 -2.32
C THR A 77 -7.69 8.87 -1.22
N PHE A 78 -7.07 7.74 -1.54
CA PHE A 78 -6.35 6.89 -0.58
C PHE A 78 -4.96 7.42 -0.23
N CYS A 79 -4.43 8.33 -1.04
CA CYS A 79 -3.09 8.89 -0.86
C CYS A 79 -3.07 10.06 0.14
N HIS A 80 -4.24 10.54 0.58
CA HIS A 80 -4.39 11.65 1.53
C HIS A 80 -4.36 11.19 3.01
#